data_AF-A0A498NKP7-F1
#
_entry.id   AF-A0A498NKP7-F1
#
_cell.length_a   1.000
_cell.length_b   1.000
_cell.length_c   1.000
_cell.angle_alpha   90.00
_cell.angle_beta   90.00
_cell.angle_gamma   90.00
#
_symmetry.space_group_name_H-M   'P 1'
#
loop_
_entity.id
_entity.type
_entity.pdbx_description
1 polymer ?
#
loop_
_entity_poly.entity_id
_entity_poly.type
_entity_poly.pdbx_seq_one_letter_code
_entity_poly.pdbx_strand_id
1 'polypeptide(L)'
;MAFESEQEPSDQCAVVLRYVTDVVHEKLNAVIDCESSTGQYFVELVKQTLEKMDIAIKKCIGNATDGAANMQGQYKADTTGVVVASESLFSLLNDIAVFIRDSYKRMKLWEENSEDKRHRRLGVIGEMRWWAKDEALRKVFGRFAKPDNALYTDLVITMEKIEKDVTMKPVI
;
A
#
# COMPACT_ATOMS: atom_id res chain seq x y z
N MET A 1 30.44 11.78 -40.56
CA MET A 1 30.10 10.70 -39.61
C MET A 1 29.80 11.40 -38.29
N ALA A 2 28.53 11.66 -38.00
CA ALA A 2 28.15 12.26 -36.73
C ALA A 2 28.17 11.13 -35.70
N PHE A 3 29.00 11.27 -34.67
CA PHE A 3 28.89 10.44 -33.48
C PHE A 3 27.60 10.87 -32.78
N GLU A 4 26.57 10.03 -32.85
CA GLU A 4 25.49 10.09 -31.86
C GLU A 4 26.12 9.79 -30.51
N SER A 5 26.10 10.78 -29.60
CA SER A 5 26.48 10.56 -28.22
C SER A 5 25.50 9.57 -27.61
N GLU A 6 25.98 8.41 -27.14
CA GLU A 6 25.17 7.50 -26.34
C GLU A 6 24.64 8.28 -25.12
N GLN A 7 23.32 8.44 -25.06
CA GLN A 7 22.66 9.06 -23.92
C GLN A 7 22.78 8.08 -22.75
N GLU A 8 23.45 8.49 -21.67
CA GLU A 8 23.55 7.66 -20.47
C GLU A 8 22.14 7.25 -20.00
N PRO A 9 21.94 6.01 -19.51
CA PRO A 9 20.65 5.58 -18.99
C PRO A 9 20.21 6.52 -17.85
N SER A 10 19.15 7.31 -18.10
CA SER A 10 18.55 8.19 -17.10
C SER A 10 17.30 7.56 -16.52
N ASP A 11 17.18 7.58 -15.19
CA ASP A 11 15.94 7.20 -14.52
C ASP A 11 14.80 8.13 -14.96
N GLN A 12 13.57 7.62 -15.01
CA GLN A 12 12.39 8.41 -15.33
C GLN A 12 11.34 8.28 -14.23
N CYS A 13 10.66 9.38 -13.91
CA CYS A 13 9.55 9.44 -12.98
C CYS A 13 8.24 9.71 -13.73
N ALA A 14 7.27 8.81 -13.57
CA ALA A 14 5.91 9.03 -14.02
C ALA A 14 5.05 9.64 -12.90
N VAL A 15 4.48 10.81 -13.14
CA VAL A 15 3.51 11.45 -12.23
C VAL A 15 2.10 11.14 -12.70
N VAL A 16 1.42 10.25 -11.97
CA VAL A 16 0.05 9.84 -12.25
C VAL A 16 -0.88 10.42 -11.20
N LEU A 17 -1.96 11.08 -11.63
CA LEU A 17 -3.03 11.53 -10.73
C LEU A 17 -4.21 10.60 -10.86
N ARG A 18 -4.68 10.13 -9.70
CA ARG A 18 -5.94 9.41 -9.56
C ARG A 18 -6.89 10.22 -8.70
N TYR A 19 -8.10 10.47 -9.20
CA TYR A 19 -9.12 11.25 -8.49
C TYR A 19 -10.51 10.68 -8.75
N VAL A 20 -11.47 11.07 -7.91
CA VAL A 20 -12.84 10.55 -7.95
C VAL A 20 -13.81 11.71 -8.13
N THR A 21 -14.77 11.53 -9.03
CA THR A 21 -15.94 12.38 -9.19
C THR A 21 -17.18 11.53 -8.90
N ASP A 22 -17.94 11.16 -9.93
CA ASP A 22 -18.91 10.05 -9.92
C ASP A 22 -18.25 8.72 -10.31
N VAL A 23 -17.16 8.79 -11.08
CA VAL A 23 -16.31 7.66 -11.47
C VAL A 23 -14.85 7.90 -11.07
N VAL A 24 -14.06 6.83 -11.08
CA VAL A 24 -12.62 6.87 -10.84
C VAL A 24 -11.90 7.28 -12.12
N HIS A 25 -11.06 8.30 -12.04
CA HIS A 25 -10.20 8.78 -13.12
C HIS A 25 -8.74 8.51 -12.78
N GLU A 26 -7.98 8.06 -13.78
CA GLU A 26 -6.53 7.91 -13.70
C GLU A 26 -5.90 8.57 -14.93
N LYS A 27 -4.94 9.46 -14.70
CA LYS A 27 -4.28 10.22 -15.76
C LYS A 27 -2.78 10.27 -15.51
N LEU A 28 -2.01 9.84 -16.51
CA LEU A 28 -0.58 10.15 -16.59
C LEU A 28 -0.44 11.62 -16.96
N ASN A 29 0.18 12.42 -16.08
CA ASN A 29 0.30 13.86 -16.27
C ASN A 29 1.69 14.30 -16.69
N ALA A 30 2.73 13.59 -16.25
CA ALA A 30 4.09 13.86 -16.66
C ALA A 30 4.93 12.58 -16.65
N VAL A 31 5.91 12.54 -17.55
CA VAL A 31 7.07 11.66 -17.48
C VAL A 31 8.27 12.59 -17.48
N ILE A 32 9.10 12.49 -16.45
CA ILE A 32 10.17 13.45 -16.15
C ILE A 32 11.46 12.66 -16.00
N ASP A 33 12.51 13.09 -16.70
CA ASP A 33 13.84 12.54 -16.52
C ASP A 33 14.39 12.94 -15.15
N CYS A 34 14.89 11.96 -14.41
CA CYS A 34 15.39 12.14 -13.05
C CYS A 34 16.90 12.36 -13.10
N GLU A 35 17.32 13.51 -12.56
CA GLU A 35 18.74 13.83 -12.38
C GLU A 35 19.29 13.27 -11.05
N SER A 36 18.41 12.81 -10.17
CA SER A 36 18.76 12.23 -8.86
C SER A 36 17.73 11.20 -8.42
N SER A 37 18.17 10.21 -7.64
CA SER A 37 17.31 9.17 -7.05
C SER A 37 16.99 9.41 -5.57
N THR A 38 17.29 10.59 -5.02
CA THR A 38 17.04 10.91 -3.60
C THR A 38 15.56 11.21 -3.32
N GLY A 39 15.06 10.89 -2.12
CA GLY A 39 13.67 11.17 -1.74
C GLY A 39 13.29 12.66 -1.77
N GLN A 40 14.21 13.54 -1.35
CA GLN A 40 14.02 14.99 -1.41
C GLN A 40 13.81 15.49 -2.85
N TYR A 41 14.61 14.97 -3.78
CA TYR A 41 14.50 15.34 -5.19
C TYR A 41 13.12 14.97 -5.76
N PHE A 42 12.64 13.76 -5.49
CA PHE A 42 11.32 13.32 -5.95
C PHE A 42 10.18 14.14 -5.34
N VAL A 43 10.27 14.54 -4.06
CA VAL A 43 9.25 15.42 -3.45
C VAL A 43 9.19 16.77 -4.16
N GLU A 44 10.34 17.38 -4.42
CA GLU A 44 10.40 18.68 -5.10
C GLU A 44 9.94 18.57 -6.56
N LEU A 45 10.32 17.49 -7.26
CA LEU A 45 9.89 17.20 -8.63
C LEU A 45 8.37 17.03 -8.72
N VAL A 46 7.75 16.28 -7.81
CA VAL A 46 6.29 16.15 -7.75
C VAL A 46 5.63 17.49 -7.45
N LYS A 47 6.14 18.23 -6.47
CA LYS A 47 5.60 19.54 -6.08
C LYS A 47 5.61 20.52 -7.26
N GLN A 48 6.73 20.66 -7.95
CA GLN A 48 6.86 21.52 -9.13
C GLN A 48 5.95 21.07 -10.28
N THR A 49 5.78 19.75 -10.46
CA THR A 49 4.87 19.21 -11.49
C THR A 49 3.42 19.59 -11.20
N LEU A 50 2.98 19.46 -9.95
CA LEU A 50 1.62 19.82 -9.54
C LEU A 50 1.38 21.34 -9.60
N GLU A 51 2.36 22.15 -9.19
CA GLU A 51 2.30 23.61 -9.31
C GLU A 51 2.16 24.06 -10.76
N LYS A 52 2.90 23.45 -11.70
CA LYS A 52 2.77 23.72 -13.15
C LYS A 52 1.39 23.38 -13.71
N MET A 53 0.65 22.50 -13.04
CA MET A 53 -0.70 22.09 -13.42
C MET A 53 -1.80 22.88 -12.70
N ASP A 54 -1.44 23.89 -11.91
CA ASP A 54 -2.35 24.62 -11.01
C ASP A 54 -3.08 23.68 -10.02
N ILE A 55 -2.40 22.61 -9.61
CA ILE A 55 -2.90 21.66 -8.63
C ILE A 55 -2.22 21.97 -7.30
N ALA A 56 -2.97 22.57 -6.40
CA ALA A 56 -2.50 22.77 -5.03
C ALA A 56 -2.20 21.41 -4.39
N ILE A 57 -0.94 21.16 -4.04
CA ILE A 57 -0.50 19.91 -3.39
C ILE A 57 -1.32 19.58 -2.14
N LYS A 58 -1.81 20.61 -1.43
CA LYS A 58 -2.71 20.48 -0.27
C LYS A 58 -4.06 19.81 -0.58
N LYS A 59 -4.45 19.74 -1.85
CA LYS A 59 -5.66 19.04 -2.32
C LYS A 59 -5.40 17.58 -2.65
N CYS A 60 -4.15 17.15 -2.74
CA CYS A 60 -3.80 15.74 -2.85
C CYS A 60 -4.06 15.07 -1.49
N ILE A 61 -4.89 14.03 -1.48
CA ILE A 61 -5.33 13.32 -0.27
C ILE A 61 -4.56 12.02 -0.02
N GLY A 62 -3.61 11.70 -0.89
CA GLY A 62 -2.78 10.51 -0.78
C GLY A 62 -1.78 10.43 -1.92
N ASN A 63 -0.69 9.70 -1.67
CA ASN A 63 0.36 9.42 -2.64
C ASN A 63 0.70 7.91 -2.63
N ALA A 64 1.24 7.44 -3.75
CA ALA A 64 1.80 6.09 -3.87
C ALA A 64 3.05 6.16 -4.76
N THR A 65 4.05 5.36 -4.43
CA THR A 65 5.33 5.26 -5.16
C THR A 65 5.64 3.79 -5.34
N ASP A 66 5.96 3.31 -6.54
CA ASP A 66 6.34 1.91 -6.75
C ASP A 66 7.83 1.69 -6.51
N GLY A 67 8.20 0.74 -5.66
CA GLY A 67 9.58 0.26 -5.55
C GLY A 67 10.66 1.29 -5.17
N ALA A 68 10.31 2.52 -4.80
CA ALA A 68 11.26 3.60 -4.56
C ALA A 68 11.79 3.59 -3.12
N ALA A 69 12.78 2.75 -2.83
CA ALA A 69 13.36 2.65 -1.47
C ALA A 69 13.78 4.02 -0.88
N ASN A 70 14.20 4.98 -1.72
CA ASN A 70 14.61 6.32 -1.29
C ASN A 70 13.43 7.25 -0.94
N MET A 71 12.19 6.84 -1.23
CA MET A 71 10.96 7.45 -0.76
C MET A 71 10.45 6.79 0.55
N GLN A 72 11.19 5.83 1.13
CA GLN A 72 10.89 5.26 2.46
C GLN A 72 11.20 6.31 3.54
N GLY A 73 10.24 6.55 4.45
CA GLY A 73 10.44 7.39 5.63
C GLY A 73 9.99 8.85 5.49
N GLN A 74 10.89 9.80 5.85
CA GLN A 74 10.61 11.23 6.10
C GLN A 74 9.97 12.02 4.95
N TYR A 75 10.00 11.48 3.73
CA TYR A 75 9.52 12.13 2.51
C TYR A 75 8.17 11.57 2.03
N LYS A 76 7.42 10.89 2.91
CA LYS A 76 5.97 10.83 2.76
C LYS A 76 5.51 12.28 2.62
N ALA A 77 5.13 12.68 1.41
CA ALA A 77 4.36 13.90 1.17
C ALA A 77 2.97 13.68 1.79
N ASP A 78 2.92 13.60 3.12
CA ASP A 78 1.78 13.21 3.93
C ASP A 78 0.86 14.42 4.00
N THR A 79 0.13 14.59 2.91
CA THR A 79 -0.79 15.69 2.74
C THR A 79 -2.15 15.15 3.14
N THR A 80 -2.55 15.47 4.37
CA THR A 80 -3.91 15.45 4.98
C THR A 80 -4.16 14.45 6.14
N GLY A 81 -4.80 14.95 7.21
CA GLY A 81 -5.22 14.17 8.39
C GLY A 81 -6.33 13.12 8.17
N VAL A 82 -6.79 12.93 6.92
CA VAL A 82 -7.66 11.80 6.52
C VAL A 82 -6.83 10.50 6.42
N VAL A 83 -5.52 10.63 6.24
CA VAL A 83 -4.59 9.51 6.18
C VAL A 83 -4.50 8.78 7.52
N VAL A 84 -4.70 9.44 8.67
CA VAL A 84 -4.54 8.79 10.00
C VAL A 84 -5.43 7.56 10.17
N ALA A 85 -6.70 7.63 9.76
CA ALA A 85 -7.61 6.48 9.84
C ALA A 85 -7.23 5.37 8.86
N SER A 86 -6.79 5.75 7.65
CA SER A 86 -6.34 4.80 6.64
C SER A 86 -5.01 4.14 7.05
N GLU A 87 -4.08 4.90 7.60
CA GLU A 87 -2.82 4.42 8.16
C GLU A 87 -3.08 3.48 9.33
N SER A 88 -3.96 3.84 10.26
CA SER A 88 -4.38 2.95 11.36
C SER A 88 -4.96 1.65 10.83
N LEU A 89 -5.82 1.70 9.79
CA LEU A 89 -6.40 0.52 9.17
C LEU A 89 -5.34 -0.37 8.50
N PHE A 90 -4.43 0.21 7.71
CA PHE A 90 -3.38 -0.55 7.03
C PHE A 90 -2.34 -1.10 8.01
N SER A 91 -2.00 -0.35 9.06
CA SER A 91 -1.15 -0.85 10.15
C SER A 91 -1.82 -2.03 10.85
N LEU A 92 -3.10 -1.92 11.20
CA LEU A 92 -3.85 -3.03 11.80
C LEU A 92 -3.90 -4.28 10.90
N LEU A 93 -4.17 -4.11 9.60
CA LEU A 93 -4.18 -5.22 8.65
C LEU A 93 -2.80 -5.88 8.53
N ASN A 94 -1.74 -5.08 8.56
CA ASN A 94 -0.37 -5.58 8.55
C ASN A 94 -0.04 -6.35 9.83
N ASP A 95 -0.36 -5.77 10.99
CA ASP A 95 -0.09 -6.35 12.30
C ASP A 95 -0.82 -7.68 12.47
N ILE A 96 -2.06 -7.78 11.99
CA ILE A 96 -2.81 -9.03 11.96
C ILE A 96 -2.10 -10.09 11.11
N ALA A 97 -1.64 -9.72 9.90
CA ALA A 97 -0.94 -10.64 9.01
C ALA A 97 0.37 -11.16 9.63
N VAL A 98 1.13 -10.25 10.25
CA VAL A 98 2.38 -10.58 10.95
C VAL A 98 2.09 -11.43 12.19
N PHE A 99 1.14 -11.01 13.03
CA PHE A 99 0.76 -11.72 14.24
C PHE A 99 0.38 -13.18 13.97
N ILE A 100 -0.46 -13.45 12.97
CA ILE A 100 -0.84 -14.81 12.60
C ILE A 100 0.37 -15.61 12.10
N ARG A 101 1.24 -15.00 11.29
CA ARG A 101 2.40 -15.67 10.69
C ARG A 101 3.53 -15.96 11.66
N ASP A 102 3.71 -15.13 12.68
CA ASP A 102 4.84 -15.22 13.61
C ASP A 102 4.71 -16.39 14.60
N SER A 103 3.59 -17.12 14.59
CA SER A 103 3.43 -18.36 15.36
C SER A 103 2.91 -19.48 14.46
N TYR A 104 3.65 -20.59 14.43
CA TYR A 104 3.24 -21.79 13.71
C TYR A 104 1.87 -22.32 14.19
N LYS A 105 1.54 -22.14 15.48
CA LYS A 105 0.23 -22.54 16.03
C LYS A 105 -0.90 -21.67 15.47
N ARG A 106 -0.71 -20.35 15.45
CA ARG A 106 -1.70 -19.39 14.93
C ARG A 106 -1.89 -19.55 13.43
N MET A 107 -0.80 -19.73 12.68
CA MET A 107 -0.85 -20.02 11.26
C MET A 107 -1.57 -21.35 10.97
N LYS A 108 -1.30 -22.41 11.75
CA LYS A 108 -2.00 -23.69 11.59
C LYS A 108 -3.51 -23.55 11.83
N LEU A 109 -3.90 -22.85 12.90
CA LEU A 109 -5.31 -22.58 13.20
C LEU A 109 -6.01 -21.79 12.09
N TRP A 110 -5.33 -20.78 11.55
CA TRP A 110 -5.79 -20.01 10.41
C TRP A 110 -6.00 -20.88 9.17
N GLU A 111 -5.08 -21.81 8.89
CA GLU A 111 -5.19 -22.74 7.77
C GLU A 111 -6.32 -23.77 7.90
N GLU A 112 -6.70 -24.11 9.14
CA GLU A 112 -7.79 -25.03 9.47
C GLU A 112 -9.16 -24.34 9.39
N ASN A 113 -9.24 -23.04 9.68
CA ASN A 113 -10.50 -22.28 9.64
C ASN A 113 -10.89 -21.81 8.24
N SER A 114 -9.92 -21.62 7.34
CA SER A 114 -10.21 -21.09 6.00
C SER A 114 -10.49 -22.23 5.02
N GLU A 115 -11.70 -22.23 4.44
CA GLU A 115 -12.18 -23.28 3.54
C GLU A 115 -11.42 -23.33 2.20
N ASP A 116 -10.96 -22.17 1.68
CA ASP A 116 -10.25 -22.08 0.41
C ASP A 116 -8.73 -21.95 0.58
N LYS A 117 -8.02 -23.01 0.19
CA LYS A 117 -6.56 -23.09 0.29
C LYS A 117 -5.81 -22.00 -0.50
N ARG A 118 -6.44 -21.39 -1.51
CA ARG A 118 -5.81 -20.39 -2.40
C ARG A 118 -5.73 -19.00 -1.77
N HIS A 119 -6.51 -18.72 -0.73
CA HIS A 119 -6.61 -17.38 -0.13
C HIS A 119 -5.94 -17.27 1.25
N ARG A 120 -5.28 -18.34 1.73
CA ARG A 120 -4.76 -18.47 3.10
C ARG A 120 -3.58 -17.57 3.49
N ARG A 121 -3.11 -16.67 2.63
CA ARG A 121 -2.02 -15.75 2.99
C ARG A 121 -2.52 -14.32 2.97
N LEU A 122 -2.77 -13.79 4.18
CA LEU A 122 -2.80 -12.35 4.40
C LEU A 122 -1.43 -11.79 3.98
N GLY A 123 -1.45 -10.85 3.03
CA GLY A 123 -0.24 -10.22 2.55
C GLY A 123 0.28 -9.27 3.63
N VAL A 124 1.58 -9.32 3.91
CA VAL A 124 2.23 -8.25 4.68
C VAL A 124 2.18 -7.00 3.82
N ILE A 125 1.70 -5.90 4.39
CA ILE A 125 1.62 -4.63 3.70
C ILE A 125 2.99 -3.98 3.84
N GLY A 126 3.86 -4.17 2.85
CA GLY A 126 5.05 -3.33 2.74
C GLY A 126 4.62 -1.87 2.55
N GLU A 127 5.26 -0.94 3.28
CA GLU A 127 4.91 0.49 3.31
C GLU A 127 4.75 1.12 1.90
N MET A 128 5.37 0.52 0.88
CA MET A 128 5.54 1.06 -0.47
C MET A 128 4.69 0.44 -1.58
N ARG A 129 3.78 -0.49 -1.29
CA ARG A 129 3.05 -1.19 -2.37
C ARG A 129 1.56 -0.90 -2.27
N TRP A 130 1.08 0.09 -3.04
CA TRP A 130 -0.35 0.38 -3.16
C TRP A 130 -1.15 -0.88 -3.49
N TRP A 131 -0.64 -1.67 -4.44
CA TRP A 131 -1.28 -2.93 -4.81
C TRP A 131 -1.40 -3.89 -3.62
N ALA A 132 -0.43 -3.89 -2.68
CA ALA A 132 -0.52 -4.71 -1.46
C ALA A 132 -1.59 -4.19 -0.48
N LYS A 133 -1.77 -2.87 -0.37
CA LYS A 133 -2.85 -2.25 0.44
C LYS A 133 -4.23 -2.61 -0.11
N ASP A 134 -4.42 -2.45 -1.41
CA ASP A 134 -5.66 -2.78 -2.12
C ASP A 134 -5.93 -4.30 -2.13
N GLU A 135 -4.90 -5.12 -2.32
CA GLU A 135 -4.99 -6.58 -2.21
C GLU A 135 -5.36 -7.03 -0.79
N ALA A 136 -4.75 -6.44 0.25
CA ALA A 136 -5.07 -6.74 1.65
C ALA A 136 -6.54 -6.40 1.98
N LEU A 137 -7.01 -5.22 1.55
CA LEU A 137 -8.42 -4.84 1.73
C LEU A 137 -9.37 -5.80 1.01
N ARG A 138 -9.07 -6.15 -0.24
CA ARG A 138 -9.92 -7.08 -1.00
C ARG A 138 -9.92 -8.48 -0.43
N LYS A 139 -8.81 -8.96 0.12
CA LYS A 139 -8.75 -10.26 0.79
C LYS A 139 -9.58 -10.28 2.07
N VAL A 140 -9.45 -9.26 2.90
CA VAL A 140 -10.18 -9.23 4.18
C VAL A 140 -11.64 -8.90 3.98
N PHE A 141 -11.98 -7.86 3.21
CA PHE A 141 -13.35 -7.33 3.12
C PHE A 141 -14.09 -7.66 1.81
N GLY A 142 -13.41 -8.24 0.82
CA GLY A 142 -13.99 -8.48 -0.50
C GLY A 142 -14.11 -7.20 -1.34
N ARG A 143 -15.04 -7.19 -2.30
CA ARG A 143 -15.38 -5.99 -3.07
C ARG A 143 -16.62 -5.33 -2.48
N PHE A 144 -16.76 -4.02 -2.69
CA PHE A 144 -17.96 -3.30 -2.27
C PHE A 144 -19.23 -3.98 -2.82
N ALA A 145 -20.19 -4.25 -1.92
CA ALA A 145 -21.42 -4.98 -2.19
C ALA A 145 -21.25 -6.42 -2.76
N LYS A 146 -20.03 -6.97 -2.72
CA LYS A 146 -19.69 -8.33 -3.16
C LYS A 146 -18.63 -8.93 -2.21
N PRO A 147 -19.03 -9.32 -0.99
CA PRO A 147 -18.13 -9.87 0.02
C PRO A 147 -17.80 -11.35 -0.20
N ASP A 148 -18.21 -11.93 -1.34
CA ASP A 148 -17.98 -13.34 -1.65
C ASP A 148 -16.48 -13.68 -1.54
N ASN A 149 -16.17 -14.75 -0.79
CA ASN A 149 -14.80 -15.21 -0.51
C ASN A 149 -13.92 -14.23 0.29
N ALA A 150 -14.51 -13.23 0.96
CA ALA A 150 -13.80 -12.36 1.89
C ALA A 150 -13.43 -13.10 3.18
N LEU A 151 -12.26 -12.80 3.74
CA LEU A 151 -11.71 -13.50 4.90
C LEU A 151 -12.08 -12.85 6.24
N TYR A 152 -12.96 -11.85 6.25
CA TYR A 152 -13.31 -11.12 7.46
C TYR A 152 -13.90 -12.04 8.55
N THR A 153 -14.80 -12.95 8.18
CA THR A 153 -15.40 -13.92 9.11
C THR A 153 -14.36 -14.90 9.64
N ASP A 154 -13.53 -15.44 8.75
CA ASP A 154 -12.45 -16.37 9.11
C ASP A 154 -11.46 -15.71 10.08
N LEU A 155 -11.18 -14.42 9.87
CA LEU A 155 -10.32 -13.61 10.72
C LEU A 155 -10.89 -13.44 12.11
N VAL A 156 -12.16 -13.05 12.24
CA VAL A 156 -12.82 -12.89 13.54
C VAL A 156 -12.86 -14.21 14.30
N ILE A 157 -13.24 -15.31 13.63
CA ILE A 157 -13.27 -16.65 14.23
C ILE A 157 -11.89 -17.09 14.70
N THR A 158 -10.85 -16.84 13.90
CA THR A 158 -9.47 -17.19 14.25
C THR A 158 -9.00 -16.39 15.47
N MET A 159 -9.26 -15.08 15.51
CA MET A 159 -8.89 -14.24 16.65
C MET A 159 -9.61 -14.66 17.93
N GLU A 160 -10.92 -14.98 17.86
CA GLU A 160 -11.69 -15.46 19.01
C GLU A 160 -11.11 -16.77 19.57
N LYS A 161 -10.71 -17.70 18.70
CA LYS A 161 -10.08 -18.96 19.13
C LYS A 161 -8.71 -18.73 19.77
N ILE A 162 -7.90 -17.80 19.23
CA ILE A 162 -6.60 -17.41 19.81
C ILE A 162 -6.78 -16.77 21.18
N GLU A 163 -7.79 -15.91 21.35
CA GLU A 163 -8.08 -15.25 22.62
C GLU A 163 -8.45 -16.25 23.72
N LYS A 164 -9.15 -17.33 23.36
CA LYS A 164 -9.55 -18.40 24.28
C LYS A 164 -8.41 -19.37 24.61
N ASP A 165 -7.40 -19.51 23.74
CA ASP A 165 -6.23 -20.37 23.98
C ASP A 165 -5.04 -19.58 24.53
N VAL A 166 -4.80 -19.72 25.83
CA VAL A 166 -3.70 -19.03 26.55
C VAL A 166 -2.31 -19.37 25.98
N THR A 167 -2.15 -20.50 25.30
CA THR A 167 -0.86 -20.94 24.72
C THR A 167 -0.54 -20.29 23.38
N MET A 168 -1.49 -19.55 22.80
CA MET A 168 -1.35 -18.84 21.52
C MET A 168 -1.26 -17.32 21.68
N LYS A 169 -1.47 -16.82 22.91
CA LYS A 169 -1.33 -15.40 23.26
C LYS A 169 0.13 -14.95 23.10
N PRO A 170 0.36 -13.71 22.66
CA PRO A 170 1.72 -13.15 22.65
C PRO A 170 2.26 -13.11 24.08
N VAL A 171 3.57 -13.35 24.23
CA VAL A 171 4.27 -13.07 25.48
C VAL A 171 4.35 -11.55 25.60
N ILE A 172 3.68 -11.00 26.60
CA ILE A 172 3.64 -9.55 26.88
C ILE A 172 4.95 -9.12 27.54
#